data_AF-A0A5B8NFC8-F1
#
_entry.id   AF-A0A5B8NFC8-F1
#
_cell.length_a   1.000
_cell.length_b   1.000
_cell.length_c   1.000
_cell.angle_alpha   90.00
_cell.angle_beta   90.00
_cell.angle_gamma   90.00
#
_symmetry.space_group_name_H-M   'P 1'
#
loop_
_entity.id
_entity.type
_entity.pdbx_description
1 polymer ?
#
loop_
_entity_poly.entity_id
_entity_poly.type
_entity_poly.pdbx_seq_one_letter_code
_entity_poly.pdbx_strand_id
1 'polypeptide(L)'
;MFSLKLFLVLLAVCICVSQANRYSVCTETGQNLCLCEGSDLCSLDNHCEIGSNGKNRCVKGEGKPKKPQSNSDLPEEKYEPIPIEDYDK
;
A
#
# COMPACT_ATOMS: atom_id res chain seq x y z
N MET A 1 -33.94 -9.30 -11.70
CA MET A 1 -33.77 -7.88 -12.08
C MET A 1 -33.08 -7.18 -10.93
N PHE A 2 -31.74 -7.03 -11.00
CA PHE A 2 -30.99 -6.35 -9.95
C PHE A 2 -31.29 -4.85 -10.03
N SER A 3 -31.76 -4.27 -8.92
CA SER A 3 -32.08 -2.86 -8.85
C SER A 3 -30.82 -2.03 -9.07
N LEU A 4 -30.85 -1.06 -10.00
CA LEU A 4 -29.73 -0.14 -10.27
C LEU A 4 -29.22 0.54 -8.99
N LYS A 5 -30.12 0.78 -8.03
CA LYS A 5 -29.79 1.28 -6.69
C LYS A 5 -28.91 0.32 -5.89
N LEU A 6 -29.16 -0.98 -5.98
CA LEU A 6 -28.36 -2.01 -5.30
C LEU A 6 -26.95 -2.11 -5.90
N PHE A 7 -26.84 -1.98 -7.22
CA PHE A 7 -25.57 -2.04 -7.94
C PHE A 7 -24.64 -0.87 -7.59
N LEU A 8 -25.19 0.35 -7.47
CA LEU A 8 -24.42 1.53 -7.06
C LEU A 8 -23.92 1.44 -5.61
N VAL A 9 -24.72 0.85 -4.70
CA VAL A 9 -24.31 0.62 -3.32
C VAL A 9 -23.17 -0.40 -3.24
N LEU A 10 -23.25 -1.50 -4.00
CA LEU A 10 -22.19 -2.50 -4.10
C LEU A 10 -20.89 -1.91 -4.68
N LEU A 11 -20.97 -1.12 -5.75
CA LEU A 11 -19.79 -0.45 -6.34
C LEU A 11 -19.11 0.51 -5.35
N ALA A 12 -19.89 1.32 -4.63
CA ALA A 12 -19.34 2.25 -3.63
C ALA A 12 -18.61 1.50 -2.51
N VAL A 13 -19.18 0.41 -2.00
CA VAL A 13 -18.53 -0.43 -0.98
C VAL A 13 -17.25 -1.06 -1.54
N CYS A 14 -17.28 -1.62 -2.75
CA CYS A 14 -16.11 -2.25 -3.38
C CYS A 14 -14.93 -1.29 -3.60
N ILE A 15 -15.18 -0.03 -3.98
CA ILE A 15 -14.12 0.97 -4.19
C ILE A 15 -13.43 1.31 -2.85
N CYS A 16 -14.19 1.38 -1.76
CA CYS A 16 -13.66 1.71 -0.44
C CYS A 16 -12.71 0.62 0.12
N VAL A 17 -12.93 -0.66 -0.20
CA VAL A 17 -12.09 -1.76 0.33
C VAL A 17 -10.76 -1.92 -0.43
N SER A 18 -10.59 -1.26 -1.57
CA SER A 18 -9.49 -1.55 -2.50
C SER A 18 -8.15 -0.87 -2.17
N GLN A 19 -8.09 0.05 -1.19
CA GLN A 19 -6.87 0.85 -0.93
C GLN A 19 -6.28 0.58 0.45
N ALA A 20 -5.74 -0.62 0.66
CA ALA A 20 -4.84 -0.88 1.76
C ALA A 20 -3.42 -0.43 1.38
N ASN A 21 -3.06 0.82 1.65
CA ASN A 21 -1.68 1.28 1.51
C ASN A 21 -0.80 0.53 2.53
N ARG A 22 -0.07 -0.47 2.05
CA ARG A 22 0.93 -1.18 2.86
C ARG A 22 2.22 -0.37 2.87
N TYR A 23 2.49 0.30 3.97
CA TYR A 23 3.79 0.91 4.19
C TYR A 23 4.83 -0.18 4.45
N SER A 24 5.97 -0.10 3.76
CA SER A 24 7.09 -1.02 3.93
C SER A 24 8.33 -0.29 4.42
N VAL A 25 9.33 -1.04 4.86
CA VAL A 25 10.58 -0.51 5.44
C VAL A 25 11.30 0.40 4.45
N CYS A 26 11.79 1.56 4.90
CA CYS A 26 12.59 2.47 4.07
C CYS A 26 13.88 1.76 3.62
N THR A 27 14.26 1.97 2.36
CA THR A 27 15.44 1.33 1.76
C THR A 27 16.57 2.32 1.50
N GLU A 28 16.26 3.62 1.47
CA GLU A 28 17.22 4.68 1.20
C GLU A 28 17.07 5.82 2.21
N THR A 29 18.19 6.46 2.56
CA THR A 29 18.20 7.68 3.37
C THR A 29 17.52 8.83 2.61
N GLY A 30 16.73 9.63 3.32
CA GLY A 30 15.95 10.73 2.78
C GLY A 30 14.54 10.32 2.33
N GLN A 31 14.14 9.06 2.48
CA GLN A 31 12.78 8.60 2.15
C GLN A 31 11.76 9.00 3.23
N ASN A 32 10.50 9.21 2.83
CA ASN A 32 9.35 9.34 3.72
C ASN A 32 8.19 8.45 3.24
N LEU A 33 7.08 8.41 3.99
CA LEU A 33 5.97 7.49 3.77
C LEU A 33 6.41 6.01 3.73
N CYS A 34 7.33 5.64 4.62
CA CYS A 34 7.85 4.29 4.80
C CYS A 34 8.18 4.02 6.28
N LEU A 35 8.35 2.74 6.65
CA LEU A 35 8.69 2.37 8.03
C LEU A 35 10.18 2.62 8.28
N CYS A 36 10.49 3.50 9.23
CA CYS A 36 11.87 3.94 9.48
C CYS A 36 12.40 3.43 10.82
N GLU A 37 11.87 3.93 11.94
CA GLU A 37 12.26 3.53 13.28
C GLU A 37 11.55 2.21 13.65
N GLY A 38 12.15 1.09 13.27
CA GLY A 38 11.51 -0.22 13.41
C GLY A 38 10.29 -0.36 12.49
N SER A 39 9.08 -0.30 13.05
CA SER A 39 7.81 -0.37 12.32
C SER A 39 7.02 0.95 12.33
N ASP A 40 7.64 2.04 12.81
CA ASP A 40 6.99 3.34 12.85
C ASP A 40 7.06 4.05 11.50
N LEU A 41 5.91 4.59 11.07
CA LEU A 41 5.78 5.34 9.83
C LEU A 41 6.49 6.69 9.92
N CYS A 42 7.38 6.97 8.97
CA CYS A 42 7.96 8.30 8.81
C CYS A 42 7.08 9.17 7.91
N SER A 43 6.35 10.12 8.52
CA SER A 43 5.37 11.00 7.86
C SER A 43 5.99 11.92 6.81
N LEU A 44 5.12 12.58 6.01
CA LEU A 44 5.51 13.45 4.90
C LEU A 44 6.46 14.59 5.30
N ASP A 45 6.25 15.18 6.48
CA ASP A 45 7.05 16.31 7.00
C ASP A 45 8.42 15.92 7.58
N ASN A 46 8.75 14.62 7.49
CA ASN A 46 9.97 14.03 8.00
C ASN A 46 10.68 13.23 6.90
N HIS A 47 11.93 12.85 7.15
CA HIS A 47 12.68 11.91 6.33
C HIS A 47 13.43 10.89 7.18
N CYS A 48 13.64 9.70 6.61
CA CYS A 48 14.33 8.60 7.26
C CYS A 48 15.85 8.69 7.03
N GLU A 49 16.63 8.65 8.10
CA GLU A 49 18.08 8.49 8.07
C GLU A 49 18.44 7.06 8.43
N ILE A 50 19.01 6.32 7.48
CA ILE A 50 19.45 4.94 7.72
C ILE A 50 20.77 4.98 8.48
N GLY A 51 20.74 4.50 9.73
CA GLY A 51 21.93 4.44 10.58
C GLY A 51 22.71 3.14 10.40
N SER A 52 24.04 3.23 10.45
CA SER A 52 24.90 2.04 10.58
C SER A 52 24.54 1.30 11.87
N ASN A 53 24.20 0.01 11.79
CA ASN A 53 23.70 -0.87 12.87
C ASN A 53 22.16 -0.91 13.04
N GLY A 54 21.38 -0.59 12.01
CA GLY A 54 19.91 -0.75 12.04
C GLY A 54 19.18 0.26 12.94
N LYS A 55 19.91 1.27 13.45
CA LYS A 55 19.34 2.39 14.19
C LYS A 55 18.94 3.50 13.23
N ASN A 56 17.88 3.26 12.48
CA ASN A 56 17.27 4.27 11.64
C ASN A 56 16.65 5.37 12.50
N ARG A 57 16.58 6.59 11.97
CA ARG A 57 15.92 7.73 12.64
C ARG A 57 14.99 8.46 11.69
N CYS A 58 13.80 8.80 12.14
CA CYS A 58 12.89 9.67 11.41
C CYS A 58 13.06 11.10 11.92
N VAL A 59 13.67 11.96 11.12
CA VAL A 59 14.01 13.34 11.51
C VAL A 59 13.15 14.32 10.74
N LYS A 60 12.96 15.52 11.30
CA LYS A 60 12.14 16.57 10.68
C LYS A 60 12.85 17.12 9.42
N GLY A 61 12.13 17.21 8.32
CA GLY A 61 12.67 17.66 7.02
C GLY A 61 11.88 17.09 5.85
N GLU A 62 11.94 17.76 4.70
CA GLU A 62 11.30 17.25 3.49
C GLU A 62 11.99 15.95 3.01
N GLY A 63 11.23 14.86 2.98
CA GLY A 63 11.65 13.58 2.44
C GLY A 63 11.07 13.31 1.06
N LYS A 64 11.64 12.31 0.38
CA LYS A 64 11.10 11.79 -0.88
C LYS A 64 10.17 10.61 -0.58
N PRO A 65 8.91 10.62 -1.04
CA PRO A 65 8.02 9.50 -0.79
C PRO A 65 8.58 8.22 -1.37
N LYS A 66 8.65 7.19 -0.55
CA LYS A 66 8.96 5.85 -1.02
C LYS A 66 7.91 5.52 -2.08
N LYS A 67 8.38 5.11 -3.26
CA LYS A 67 7.48 4.70 -4.33
C LYS A 67 6.58 3.59 -3.79
N PRO A 68 5.25 3.68 -4.01
CA PRO A 68 4.35 2.61 -3.62
C PRO A 68 4.85 1.31 -4.26
N GLN A 69 5.00 0.25 -3.44
CA GLN A 69 5.15 -1.09 -4.01
C GLN A 69 3.86 -1.35 -4.79
N SER A 70 4.00 -1.41 -6.11
CA SER A 70 2.92 -1.83 -6.99
C SER A 70 2.48 -3.23 -6.55
N ASN A 71 1.18 -3.51 -6.60
CA ASN A 71 0.61 -4.82 -6.26
C ASN A 71 1.18 -5.99 -7.10
N SER A 72 2.04 -5.70 -8.08
CA SER A 72 2.85 -6.66 -8.82
C SER A 72 3.97 -7.34 -8.00
N ASP A 73 4.23 -6.92 -6.75
CA ASP A 73 5.23 -7.53 -5.86
C ASP A 73 4.62 -8.41 -4.74
N LEU A 74 3.30 -8.66 -4.76
CA LEU A 74 2.74 -9.73 -3.92
C LEU A 74 3.01 -11.08 -4.58
N PRO A 75 3.41 -12.14 -3.84
CA PRO A 75 3.31 -13.49 -4.38
C PRO A 75 1.86 -13.71 -4.85
N GLU A 76 1.71 -14.17 -6.08
CA GLU A 76 0.42 -14.44 -6.76
C GLU A 76 -0.54 -15.35 -5.96
N GLU A 77 -0.09 -15.94 -4.86
CA GLU A 77 -0.84 -16.88 -4.01
C GLU A 77 -2.06 -16.30 -3.27
N LYS A 78 -2.39 -15.00 -3.38
CA LYS A 78 -3.61 -14.41 -2.78
C LYS A 78 -4.74 -14.15 -3.78
N TYR A 79 -4.68 -14.76 -4.96
CA TYR A 79 -5.81 -14.81 -5.86
C TYR A 79 -6.12 -16.29 -6.13
N GLU A 80 -7.13 -16.83 -5.45
CA GLU A 80 -7.76 -18.04 -5.95
C GLU A 80 -8.33 -17.70 -7.34
N PRO A 81 -8.04 -18.51 -8.38
CA PRO A 81 -8.55 -18.26 -9.70
C PRO A 81 -10.08 -18.24 -9.64
N ILE A 82 -10.67 -17.12 -10.07
CA ILE A 82 -12.11 -17.03 -10.27
C ILE A 82 -12.43 -18.06 -11.37
N PRO A 83 -13.28 -19.09 -11.13
CA PRO A 83 -13.58 -20.07 -12.15
C PRO A 83 -14.22 -19.39 -13.36
N ILE A 84 -13.55 -19.48 -14.50
CA ILE A 84 -14.01 -18.93 -15.78
C ILE A 84 -14.90 -19.99 -16.44
N GLU A 85 -16.05 -20.29 -15.85
CA GLU A 85 -17.10 -21.03 -16.55
C GLU A 85 -18.38 -20.17 -16.50
N ASP A 86 -19.00 -20.00 -17.68
CA ASP A 86 -20.23 -19.23 -17.98
C ASP A 86 -20.11 -17.71 -18.29
N TYR A 87 -19.21 -17.32 -19.20
CA TYR A 87 -19.35 -16.03 -19.92
C TYR A 87 -19.49 -16.14 -21.45
N ASP A 88 -19.51 -17.35 -22.01
CA ASP A 88 -19.83 -17.57 -23.43
C ASP A 88 -20.86 -18.71 -23.57
N LYS A 89 -22.12 -18.39 -23.26
CA LYS A 89 -23.26 -19.04 -23.89
C LYS A 89 -24.51 -18.17 -23.93
#